data_AF-A0A183I1C9-F1
#
_entry.id   AF-A0A183I1C9-F1
#
_cell.length_a   1.000
_cell.length_b   1.000
_cell.length_c   1.000
_cell.angle_alpha   90.00
_cell.angle_beta   90.00
_cell.angle_gamma   90.00
#
_symmetry.space_group_name_H-M   'P 1'
#
loop_
_entity.id
_entity.type
_entity.pdbx_description
1 polymer ?
#
loop_
_entity_poly.entity_id
_entity_poly.type
_entity_poly.pdbx_seq_one_letter_code
_entity_poly.pdbx_strand_id
1 'polypeptide(L)'
;DQVIYRAVYEQFPNKASVQQLPFLFEDLKRRFGPSDLFTEDNNQSEFLDTKALHSFQLLLCNRCLTYDCLIHGVNATEMEVRRRRGITSVEPCGPHCFRHLTKEMEEVKRRCVSPPDAKTINAILNIKTENINWTPQQETMFIALRRTYKNDFCKLAEVLNLVVENAPPKSCRELYAYSFRIAPISPRADISPNSPPKKKKNMKDQHRTFRAVKWAKTEGKVGNTHVYEPCSHSGPCSAENNCSCVSVDNLCTKFCRCGEQCKYRFPGCRCAPGLCRTKQCQCFYANWECDPDVCKSCKCDVLDDPNVATCKNVAMQRGLQKKLVIAPSQVAGWGCFAEEDIEKNDFISEYCGEVISHDESERRGKIYDKLKCSYLFGLNDEMVVDATRKGNVIRFANHSKDPNCMAKVFMVNGDHRIGIFARRPIVAGEELFFDYSYNSYQQVKVKFVSKERPKP
;
A
#
# COMPACT_ATOMS: atom_id res chain seq x y z
N ASP A 1 13.35 -29.26 22.66
CA ASP A 1 12.76 -29.18 21.31
C ASP A 1 13.73 -28.71 20.23
N GLN A 2 14.45 -27.58 20.35
CA GLN A 2 15.38 -27.12 19.29
C GLN A 2 16.46 -28.14 18.89
N VAL A 3 16.96 -28.95 19.83
CA VAL A 3 17.95 -30.01 19.56
C VAL A 3 17.36 -31.11 18.66
N ILE A 4 16.08 -31.46 18.84
CA ILE A 4 15.39 -32.48 18.05
C ILE A 4 15.22 -31.98 16.60
N TYR A 5 14.77 -30.74 16.41
CA TYR A 5 14.62 -30.17 15.08
C TYR A 5 15.95 -30.05 14.34
N ARG A 6 17.05 -29.80 15.06
CA ARG A 6 18.39 -29.82 14.47
C ARG A 6 18.79 -31.22 14.00
N ALA A 7 18.56 -32.26 14.80
CA ALA A 7 18.83 -33.65 14.41
C ALA A 7 17.98 -34.08 13.19
N VAL A 8 16.71 -33.67 13.14
CA VAL A 8 15.83 -33.93 11.98
C VAL A 8 16.34 -33.23 10.73
N TYR A 9 16.77 -31.97 10.82
CA TYR A 9 17.37 -31.25 9.70
C TYR A 9 18.65 -31.92 9.19
N GLU A 10 19.51 -32.41 10.09
CA GLU A 10 20.74 -33.10 9.72
C GLU A 10 20.46 -34.41 8.95
N GLN A 11 19.38 -35.11 9.27
CA GLN A 11 18.95 -36.30 8.54
C GLN A 11 18.21 -35.96 7.23
N PHE A 12 17.44 -34.87 7.20
CA PHE A 12 16.57 -34.50 6.08
C PHE A 12 16.74 -33.03 5.65
N PRO A 13 17.94 -32.62 5.20
CA PRO A 13 18.24 -31.21 4.95
C PRO A 13 17.40 -30.58 3.83
N ASN A 14 16.84 -31.40 2.95
CA ASN A 14 16.02 -30.96 1.82
C ASN A 14 14.52 -30.76 2.18
N LYS A 15 14.10 -31.07 3.41
CA LYS A 15 12.68 -31.07 3.78
C LYS A 15 12.21 -29.75 4.39
N ALA A 16 12.95 -29.18 5.33
CA ALA A 16 12.65 -27.90 5.97
C ALA A 16 13.86 -27.45 6.79
N SER A 17 14.05 -26.14 6.97
CA SER A 17 15.11 -25.62 7.85
C SER A 17 14.81 -25.87 9.33
N VAL A 18 15.82 -25.82 10.19
CA VAL A 18 15.66 -25.91 11.65
C VAL A 18 14.67 -24.88 12.21
N GLN A 19 14.56 -23.71 11.55
CA GLN A 19 13.61 -22.67 11.93
C GLN A 19 12.17 -22.98 11.47
N GLN A 20 11.99 -23.67 10.34
CA GLN A 20 10.68 -24.01 9.79
C GLN A 20 10.05 -25.23 10.46
N LEU A 21 10.87 -26.20 10.88
CA LEU A 21 10.42 -27.48 11.44
C LEU A 21 9.43 -27.35 12.62
N PRO A 22 9.63 -26.46 13.62
CA PRO A 22 8.66 -26.27 14.68
C PRO A 22 7.28 -25.84 14.18
N PHE A 23 7.23 -24.90 13.23
CA PHE A 23 5.97 -24.37 12.70
C PHE A 23 5.23 -25.42 11.86
N LEU A 24 5.96 -26.17 11.03
CA LEU A 24 5.38 -27.26 10.25
C LEU A 24 4.85 -28.37 11.15
N PHE A 25 5.57 -28.70 12.23
CA PHE A 25 5.12 -29.71 13.19
C PHE A 25 3.81 -29.29 13.88
N GLU A 26 3.72 -28.05 14.35
CA GLU A 26 2.49 -27.53 14.98
C GLU A 26 1.32 -27.41 13.98
N ASP A 27 1.58 -26.99 12.73
CA ASP A 27 0.56 -26.97 11.67
C ASP A 27 0.04 -28.38 11.36
N LEU A 28 0.93 -29.37 11.24
CA LEU A 28 0.54 -30.77 11.05
C LEU A 28 -0.25 -31.32 12.24
N LYS A 29 0.16 -31.00 13.47
CA LYS A 29 -0.55 -31.38 14.70
C LYS A 29 -1.94 -30.76 14.77
N ARG A 30 -2.12 -29.52 14.29
CA ARG A 30 -3.43 -28.86 14.18
C ARG A 30 -4.32 -29.50 13.12
N ARG A 31 -3.77 -29.84 11.95
CA ARG A 31 -4.54 -30.38 10.83
C ARG A 31 -4.93 -31.84 11.01
N PHE A 32 -4.07 -32.64 11.65
CA PHE A 32 -4.19 -34.09 11.70
C PHE A 32 -4.19 -34.66 13.12
N GLY A 33 -4.08 -33.81 14.15
CA GLY A 33 -4.22 -34.23 15.53
C GLY A 33 -5.68 -34.55 15.90
N PRO A 34 -5.92 -35.38 16.93
CA PRO A 34 -7.27 -35.62 17.43
C PRO A 34 -7.90 -34.30 17.88
N SER A 35 -9.16 -34.08 17.48
CA SER A 35 -9.90 -32.81 17.64
C SER A 35 -9.97 -32.31 19.10
N ASP A 36 -9.81 -33.20 20.06
CA ASP A 36 -9.95 -32.93 21.50
C ASP A 36 -8.76 -32.17 22.14
N LEU A 37 -7.67 -31.94 21.39
CA LEU A 37 -6.48 -31.23 21.89
C LEU A 37 -6.53 -29.71 21.72
N PHE A 38 -7.56 -29.17 21.06
CA PHE A 38 -7.79 -27.74 20.93
C PHE A 38 -9.05 -27.36 21.70
N THR A 39 -8.96 -27.35 23.02
CA THR A 39 -9.92 -26.59 23.82
C THR A 39 -9.75 -25.12 23.46
N GLU A 40 -10.71 -24.56 22.71
CA GLU A 40 -10.84 -23.11 22.69
C GLU A 40 -11.02 -22.66 24.13
N ASP A 41 -10.06 -21.92 24.68
CA ASP A 41 -10.19 -21.29 25.98
C ASP A 41 -11.46 -20.43 25.95
N ASN A 42 -12.52 -20.91 26.62
CA ASN A 42 -13.83 -20.26 26.73
C ASN A 42 -13.79 -19.00 27.62
N ASN A 43 -12.62 -18.52 28.04
CA ASN A 43 -12.43 -17.22 28.67
C ASN A 43 -12.41 -16.06 27.64
N GLN A 44 -13.33 -16.07 26.67
CA GLN A 44 -13.36 -15.11 25.55
C GLN A 44 -14.22 -13.85 25.82
N SER A 45 -14.42 -13.45 27.08
CA SER A 45 -15.17 -12.22 27.37
C SER A 45 -14.34 -10.94 27.26
N GLU A 46 -13.00 -11.03 27.26
CA GLU A 46 -12.15 -9.83 27.44
C GLU A 46 -11.65 -9.16 26.14
N PHE A 47 -11.86 -9.74 24.94
CA PHE A 47 -11.37 -9.14 23.69
C PHE A 47 -12.23 -9.45 22.44
N LEU A 48 -13.57 -9.37 22.55
CA LEU A 48 -14.46 -9.39 21.36
C LEU A 48 -14.14 -8.28 20.33
N ASP A 49 -13.54 -7.17 20.79
CA ASP A 49 -13.25 -5.95 20.02
C ASP A 49 -12.09 -6.10 18.99
N THR A 50 -11.08 -6.91 19.27
CA THR A 50 -9.92 -7.10 18.37
C THR A 50 -10.04 -8.30 17.46
N LYS A 51 -10.74 -9.37 17.87
CA LYS A 51 -10.85 -10.62 17.08
C LYS A 51 -11.65 -10.47 15.79
N ALA A 52 -12.75 -9.70 15.80
CA ALA A 52 -13.68 -9.65 14.66
C ALA A 52 -13.06 -9.06 13.38
N LEU A 53 -12.16 -8.08 13.53
CA LEU A 53 -11.48 -7.44 12.40
C LEU A 53 -10.04 -7.94 12.20
N HIS A 54 -9.55 -8.84 13.05
CA HIS A 54 -8.15 -9.26 13.09
C HIS A 54 -7.66 -9.77 11.73
N SER A 55 -8.37 -10.72 11.11
CA SER A 55 -7.99 -11.28 9.80
C SER A 55 -7.96 -10.21 8.71
N PHE A 56 -8.93 -9.28 8.73
CA PHE A 56 -8.97 -8.19 7.77
C PHE A 56 -7.83 -7.19 7.98
N GLN A 57 -7.50 -6.87 9.23
CA GLN A 57 -6.43 -5.92 9.56
C GLN A 57 -5.04 -6.49 9.30
N LEU A 58 -4.86 -7.80 9.53
CA LEU A 58 -3.59 -8.48 9.31
C LEU A 58 -3.30 -8.72 7.83
N LEU A 59 -4.28 -9.19 7.07
CA LEU A 59 -4.07 -9.61 5.68
C LEU A 59 -4.18 -8.45 4.68
N LEU A 60 -4.86 -7.36 5.02
CA LEU A 60 -5.03 -6.22 4.11
C LEU A 60 -3.70 -5.47 3.91
N CYS A 61 -3.21 -5.47 2.68
CA CYS A 61 -2.12 -4.60 2.30
C CYS A 61 -2.63 -3.17 2.05
N ASN A 62 -2.17 -2.20 2.84
CA ASN A 62 -2.58 -0.79 2.69
C ASN A 62 -1.93 -0.05 1.51
N ARG A 63 -1.06 -0.72 0.73
CA ARG A 63 -0.42 -0.16 -0.46
C ARG A 63 -1.22 -0.46 -1.72
N CYS A 64 -1.61 -1.72 -1.90
CA CYS A 64 -2.34 -2.21 -3.09
C CYS A 64 -3.81 -2.58 -2.81
N LEU A 65 -4.25 -2.53 -1.55
CA LEU A 65 -5.63 -2.78 -1.12
C LEU A 65 -6.13 -4.21 -1.38
N THR A 66 -5.21 -5.17 -1.53
CA THR A 66 -5.53 -6.61 -1.62
C THR A 66 -5.25 -7.31 -0.30
N TYR A 67 -5.97 -8.40 -0.05
CA TYR A 67 -5.64 -9.33 1.03
C TYR A 67 -4.53 -10.28 0.58
N ASP A 68 -3.61 -10.61 1.48
CA ASP A 68 -2.48 -11.54 1.24
C ASP A 68 -1.65 -11.15 0.01
N CYS A 69 -1.19 -9.89 -0.01
CA CYS A 69 -0.44 -9.35 -1.13
C CYS A 69 0.91 -10.04 -1.31
N LEU A 70 1.11 -10.66 -2.48
CA LEU A 70 2.35 -11.33 -2.87
C LEU A 70 3.55 -10.37 -3.08
N ILE A 71 3.30 -9.06 -3.23
CA ILE A 71 4.33 -8.05 -3.52
C ILE A 71 4.87 -7.42 -2.22
N HIS A 72 3.99 -7.12 -1.28
CA HIS A 72 4.32 -6.33 -0.08
C HIS A 72 4.39 -7.16 1.20
N GLY A 73 4.00 -8.44 1.15
CA GLY A 73 3.99 -9.34 2.29
C GLY A 73 3.08 -8.89 3.44
N VAL A 74 3.20 -9.56 4.58
CA VAL A 74 2.45 -9.26 5.80
C VAL A 74 3.22 -8.26 6.65
N ASN A 75 3.13 -6.98 6.33
CA ASN A 75 3.60 -5.90 7.21
C ASN A 75 2.40 -5.25 7.91
N ALA A 76 1.71 -6.05 8.72
CA ALA A 76 0.62 -5.62 9.58
C ALA A 76 1.16 -4.85 10.80
N THR A 77 1.76 -3.67 10.57
CA THR A 77 1.73 -2.69 11.65
C THR A 77 0.25 -2.29 11.78
N GLU A 78 -0.34 -2.40 12.96
CA GLU A 78 -1.75 -2.04 13.23
C GLU A 78 -2.02 -0.63 12.71
N MET A 79 -2.67 -0.48 11.56
CA MET A 79 -2.97 0.84 11.00
C MET A 79 -4.25 1.36 11.64
N GLU A 80 -4.13 2.34 12.54
CA GLU A 80 -5.24 3.27 12.77
C GLU A 80 -5.46 4.04 11.47
N VAL A 81 -6.45 3.62 10.68
CA VAL A 81 -6.93 4.42 9.56
C VAL A 81 -7.39 5.75 10.15
N ARG A 82 -6.60 6.82 9.95
CA ARG A 82 -7.00 8.19 10.29
C ARG A 82 -8.13 8.61 9.34
N ARG A 83 -9.34 8.18 9.68
CA ARG A 83 -10.54 8.46 8.89
C ARG A 83 -10.87 9.94 9.00
N ARG A 84 -11.22 10.55 7.86
CA ARG A 84 -11.86 11.88 7.84
C ARG A 84 -13.08 11.80 8.74
N ARG A 85 -13.29 12.81 9.59
CA ARG A 85 -14.55 12.92 10.34
C ARG A 85 -15.68 12.90 9.30
N GLY A 86 -16.54 11.89 9.34
CA GLY A 86 -17.73 11.84 8.51
C GLY A 86 -18.57 13.10 8.77
N ILE A 87 -19.31 13.53 7.76
CA ILE A 87 -20.36 14.53 7.95
C ILE A 87 -21.45 13.83 8.75
N THR A 88 -21.52 14.07 10.05
CA THR A 88 -22.68 13.69 10.85
C THR A 88 -23.88 14.44 10.29
N SER A 89 -24.86 13.72 9.74
CA SER A 89 -26.18 14.31 9.42
C SER A 89 -26.66 15.08 10.65
N VAL A 90 -27.24 16.28 10.51
CA VAL A 90 -27.66 17.12 11.66
C VAL A 90 -29.09 16.79 12.10
N GLU A 91 -29.88 16.13 11.25
CA GLU A 91 -31.28 15.85 11.50
C GLU A 91 -31.52 14.54 12.30
N PRO A 92 -32.58 14.46 13.13
CA PRO A 92 -32.94 13.22 13.81
C PRO A 92 -33.36 12.12 12.82
N CYS A 93 -32.93 10.87 13.06
CA CYS A 93 -33.22 9.74 12.16
C CYS A 93 -34.62 9.13 12.33
N GLY A 94 -35.44 9.64 13.25
CA GLY A 94 -36.78 9.14 13.53
C GLY A 94 -37.21 9.37 14.98
N PRO A 95 -38.41 8.89 15.37
CA PRO A 95 -39.01 9.16 16.69
C PRO A 95 -38.20 8.61 17.87
N HIS A 96 -37.43 7.53 17.66
CA HIS A 96 -36.54 6.92 18.66
C HIS A 96 -35.07 7.33 18.46
N CYS A 97 -34.81 8.54 17.95
CA CYS A 97 -33.46 9.06 17.77
C CYS A 97 -32.83 9.52 19.10
N PHE A 98 -31.55 9.22 19.30
CA PHE A 98 -30.80 9.64 20.50
C PHE A 98 -30.70 11.17 20.67
N ARG A 99 -30.88 11.94 19.60
CA ARG A 99 -30.77 13.40 19.63
C ARG A 99 -31.96 14.10 20.28
N HIS A 100 -33.12 13.45 20.30
CA HIS A 100 -34.23 13.92 21.13
C HIS A 100 -33.81 13.91 22.61
N LEU A 101 -32.97 12.95 23.00
CA LEU A 101 -32.46 12.79 24.36
C LEU A 101 -31.30 13.71 24.70
N THR A 102 -30.44 14.09 23.73
CA THR A 102 -29.37 15.05 24.03
C THR A 102 -29.89 16.39 24.52
N LYS A 103 -31.09 16.82 24.07
CA LYS A 103 -31.73 18.03 24.57
C LYS A 103 -32.17 17.89 26.04
N GLU A 104 -32.78 16.76 26.40
CA GLU A 104 -33.18 16.45 27.78
C GLU A 104 -31.96 16.22 28.69
N MET A 105 -30.91 15.55 28.19
CA MET A 105 -29.68 15.27 28.92
C MET A 105 -28.78 16.50 29.10
N GLU A 106 -28.81 17.50 28.21
CA GLU A 106 -28.14 18.79 28.44
C GLU A 106 -28.77 19.55 29.62
N GLU A 107 -30.06 19.33 29.87
CA GLU A 107 -30.77 19.90 31.01
C GLU A 107 -30.43 19.17 32.32
N VAL A 108 -30.22 17.85 32.26
CA VAL A 108 -29.74 17.02 33.38
C VAL A 108 -28.25 17.24 33.68
N LYS A 109 -27.40 17.37 32.65
CA LYS A 109 -25.96 17.68 32.81
C LYS A 109 -25.71 19.03 33.49
N ARG A 110 -26.59 20.01 33.29
CA ARG A 110 -26.54 21.28 34.03
C ARG A 110 -26.76 21.12 35.53
N ARG A 111 -27.29 19.97 35.98
CA ARG A 111 -27.62 19.65 37.38
C ARG A 111 -26.69 18.63 38.03
N CYS A 112 -25.73 18.04 37.30
CA CYS A 112 -24.84 16.97 37.81
C CYS A 112 -23.36 17.27 37.57
N VAL A 113 -22.51 16.97 38.56
CA VAL A 113 -21.05 17.26 38.55
C VAL A 113 -20.23 16.18 37.82
N SER A 114 -20.80 14.99 37.59
CA SER A 114 -20.14 13.85 36.93
C SER A 114 -21.00 13.24 35.81
N PRO A 115 -20.39 12.54 34.83
CA PRO A 115 -21.14 11.82 33.79
C PRO A 115 -22.02 10.72 34.42
N PRO A 116 -23.31 10.61 34.04
CA PRO A 116 -24.20 9.58 34.59
C PRO A 116 -23.78 8.17 34.14
N ASP A 117 -23.94 7.20 35.03
CA ASP A 117 -23.64 5.79 34.76
C ASP A 117 -24.73 5.12 33.88
N ALA A 118 -24.44 3.92 33.36
CA ALA A 118 -25.35 3.21 32.45
C ALA A 118 -26.72 2.90 33.09
N LYS A 119 -26.78 2.68 34.41
CA LYS A 119 -28.02 2.41 35.14
C LYS A 119 -28.89 3.68 35.23
N THR A 120 -28.29 4.82 35.56
CA THR A 120 -28.98 6.12 35.60
C THR A 120 -29.49 6.51 34.22
N ILE A 121 -28.71 6.27 33.16
CA ILE A 121 -29.14 6.52 31.79
C ILE A 121 -30.31 5.61 31.40
N ASN A 122 -30.25 4.30 31.65
CA ASN A 122 -31.38 3.41 31.32
C ASN A 122 -32.69 3.81 32.03
N ALA A 123 -32.59 4.26 33.29
CA ALA A 123 -33.71 4.77 34.07
C ALA A 123 -34.27 6.09 33.51
N ILE A 124 -33.41 7.06 33.19
CA ILE A 124 -33.81 8.33 32.53
C ILE A 124 -34.46 8.06 31.17
N LEU A 125 -33.98 7.05 30.46
CA LEU A 125 -34.44 6.72 29.13
C LEU A 125 -35.71 5.85 29.11
N ASN A 126 -36.33 5.51 30.25
CA ASN A 126 -37.48 4.59 30.32
C ASN A 126 -37.28 3.32 29.47
N ILE A 127 -36.03 2.89 29.32
CA ILE A 127 -35.70 1.67 28.61
C ILE A 127 -35.92 0.54 29.61
N LYS A 128 -37.01 -0.21 29.45
CA LYS A 128 -37.20 -1.45 30.23
C LYS A 128 -36.06 -2.40 29.88
N THR A 129 -35.13 -2.57 30.82
CA THR A 129 -33.93 -3.42 30.69
C THR A 129 -34.26 -4.88 30.36
N GLU A 130 -35.50 -5.28 30.60
CA GLU A 130 -36.05 -6.63 30.38
C GLU A 130 -36.38 -6.95 28.90
N ASN A 131 -36.35 -5.97 27.98
CA ASN A 131 -36.77 -6.17 26.57
C ASN A 131 -35.67 -6.00 25.52
N ILE A 132 -34.38 -5.85 25.90
CA ILE A 132 -33.29 -5.67 24.92
C ILE A 132 -32.37 -6.89 24.93
N ASN A 133 -32.82 -7.97 24.32
CA ASN A 133 -31.94 -9.09 23.99
C ASN A 133 -31.04 -8.68 22.82
N TRP A 134 -29.76 -8.47 23.09
CA TRP A 134 -28.73 -8.35 22.06
C TRP A 134 -28.24 -9.75 21.70
N THR A 135 -28.12 -10.04 20.41
CA THR A 135 -27.44 -11.28 19.99
C THR A 135 -25.92 -11.07 20.02
N PRO A 136 -25.11 -12.12 20.26
CA PRO A 136 -23.65 -11.99 20.22
C PRO A 136 -23.12 -11.36 18.91
N GLN A 137 -23.81 -11.59 17.80
CA GLN A 137 -23.50 -10.99 16.50
C GLN A 137 -23.77 -9.47 16.48
N GLN A 138 -24.89 -9.00 17.06
CA GLN A 138 -25.20 -7.57 17.18
C GLN A 138 -24.18 -6.86 18.08
N GLU A 139 -23.77 -7.47 19.19
CA GLU A 139 -22.77 -6.90 20.10
C GLU A 139 -21.42 -6.75 19.41
N THR A 140 -20.94 -7.82 18.77
CA THR A 140 -19.67 -7.83 18.03
C THR A 140 -19.69 -6.80 16.90
N MET A 141 -20.77 -6.74 16.12
CA MET A 141 -20.90 -5.80 15.01
C MET A 141 -21.01 -4.36 15.48
N PHE A 142 -21.74 -4.09 16.58
CA PHE A 142 -21.82 -2.75 17.15
C PHE A 142 -20.44 -2.24 17.58
N ILE A 143 -19.65 -3.06 18.28
CA ILE A 143 -18.29 -2.73 18.69
C ILE A 143 -17.42 -2.40 17.46
N ALA A 144 -17.44 -3.25 16.43
CA ALA A 144 -16.69 -3.04 15.19
C ALA A 144 -17.12 -1.75 14.44
N LEU A 145 -18.43 -1.51 14.32
CA LEU A 145 -18.97 -0.33 13.63
C LEU A 145 -18.70 0.97 14.41
N ARG A 146 -18.70 0.93 15.74
CA ARG A 146 -18.43 2.10 16.60
C ARG A 146 -17.01 2.63 16.41
N ARG A 147 -16.03 1.80 16.04
CA ARG A 147 -14.68 2.27 15.61
C ARG A 147 -14.72 3.12 14.33
N THR A 148 -15.72 2.91 13.48
CA THR A 148 -15.89 3.61 12.20
C THR A 148 -16.74 4.87 12.33
N TYR A 149 -17.93 4.73 12.92
CA TYR A 149 -18.91 5.81 13.00
C TYR A 149 -18.84 6.57 14.34
N LYS A 150 -17.99 6.15 15.28
CA LYS A 150 -17.79 6.78 16.60
C LYS A 150 -19.13 6.91 17.34
N ASN A 151 -19.57 8.15 17.58
CA ASN A 151 -20.80 8.47 18.29
C ASN A 151 -21.94 8.90 17.33
N ASP A 152 -21.84 8.60 16.02
CA ASP A 152 -22.96 8.74 15.09
C ASP A 152 -23.92 7.54 15.22
N PHE A 153 -24.70 7.53 16.31
CA PHE A 153 -25.63 6.45 16.62
C PHE A 153 -26.75 6.31 15.60
N CYS A 154 -27.06 7.36 14.83
CA CYS A 154 -28.02 7.29 13.73
C CYS A 154 -27.47 6.37 12.64
N LYS A 155 -26.24 6.64 12.18
CA LYS A 155 -25.59 5.82 11.16
C LYS A 155 -25.26 4.43 11.67
N LEU A 156 -24.88 4.28 12.94
CA LEU A 156 -24.66 2.97 13.55
C LEU A 156 -25.92 2.11 13.53
N ALA A 157 -27.10 2.66 13.85
CA ALA A 157 -28.35 1.90 13.86
C ALA A 157 -28.76 1.47 12.45
N GLU A 158 -28.64 2.38 11.48
CA GLU A 158 -28.89 2.08 10.07
C GLU A 158 -28.01 0.92 9.59
N VAL A 159 -26.69 1.02 9.80
CA VAL A 159 -25.73 0.02 9.28
C VAL A 159 -25.83 -1.30 10.05
N LEU A 160 -26.00 -1.27 11.38
CA LEU A 160 -26.14 -2.49 12.19
C LEU A 160 -27.34 -3.32 11.74
N ASN A 161 -28.49 -2.68 11.51
CA ASN A 161 -29.72 -3.36 11.08
C ASN A 161 -29.67 -3.84 9.63
N LEU A 162 -28.85 -3.22 8.79
CA LEU A 162 -28.57 -3.70 7.43
C LEU A 162 -27.65 -4.93 7.41
N VAL A 163 -26.66 -4.99 8.31
CA VAL A 163 -25.63 -6.04 8.31
C VAL A 163 -26.07 -7.27 9.11
N VAL A 164 -26.96 -7.12 10.09
CA VAL A 164 -27.44 -8.23 10.93
C VAL A 164 -28.92 -8.50 10.63
N GLU A 165 -29.16 -9.25 9.56
CA GLU A 165 -30.52 -9.51 9.05
C GLU A 165 -31.33 -10.47 9.93
N ASN A 166 -30.68 -11.40 10.63
CA ASN A 166 -31.32 -12.44 11.45
C ASN A 166 -31.52 -12.04 12.92
N ALA A 167 -31.67 -10.74 13.21
CA ALA A 167 -31.88 -10.27 14.58
C ALA A 167 -32.89 -9.11 14.65
N PRO A 168 -33.57 -8.92 15.80
CA PRO A 168 -34.50 -7.81 15.97
C PRO A 168 -33.79 -6.46 15.74
N PRO A 169 -34.37 -5.55 14.93
CA PRO A 169 -33.73 -4.28 14.62
C PRO A 169 -33.56 -3.45 15.88
N LYS A 170 -32.42 -2.77 15.99
CA LYS A 170 -32.09 -1.90 17.11
C LYS A 170 -32.27 -0.44 16.71
N SER A 171 -32.99 0.30 17.54
CA SER A 171 -33.17 1.73 17.37
C SER A 171 -31.92 2.51 17.76
N CYS A 172 -31.82 3.72 17.22
CA CYS A 172 -30.74 4.65 17.53
C CYS A 172 -30.58 4.94 19.03
N ARG A 173 -31.71 5.05 19.76
CA ARG A 173 -31.74 5.23 21.22
C ARG A 173 -31.20 4.01 21.97
N GLU A 174 -31.50 2.79 21.51
CA GLU A 174 -30.98 1.57 22.14
C GLU A 174 -29.47 1.44 21.96
N LEU A 175 -28.93 1.82 20.80
CA LEU A 175 -27.48 1.85 20.55
C LEU A 175 -26.77 2.88 21.44
N TYR A 176 -27.37 4.05 21.61
CA TYR A 176 -26.85 5.07 22.53
C TYR A 176 -26.77 4.53 23.96
N ALA A 177 -27.85 3.91 24.45
CA ALA A 177 -27.90 3.33 25.79
C ALA A 177 -26.90 2.17 25.97
N TYR A 178 -26.77 1.30 24.96
CA TYR A 178 -25.81 0.19 24.97
C TYR A 178 -24.35 0.68 25.02
N SER A 179 -24.05 1.84 24.43
CA SER A 179 -22.71 2.42 24.40
C SER A 179 -22.09 2.74 25.77
N PHE A 180 -22.92 2.88 26.81
CA PHE A 180 -22.50 3.11 28.20
C PHE A 180 -22.27 1.81 28.99
N ARG A 181 -22.73 0.67 28.47
CA ARG A 181 -22.45 -0.65 29.07
C ARG A 181 -21.06 -1.18 28.70
N ILE A 182 -20.53 -0.71 27.58
CA ILE A 182 -19.20 -1.09 27.08
C ILE A 182 -18.14 -0.04 27.46
N ALA A 183 -16.89 -0.48 27.67
CA ALA A 183 -15.77 0.40 28.00
C ALA A 183 -15.56 1.49 26.91
N PRO A 184 -15.10 2.70 27.28
CA PRO A 184 -14.85 3.77 26.32
C PRO A 184 -13.72 3.40 25.34
N ILE A 185 -13.91 3.69 24.05
CA ILE A 185 -12.95 3.36 22.96
C ILE A 185 -11.61 4.09 23.15
N SER A 186 -11.60 5.25 23.82
CA SER A 186 -10.39 5.98 24.18
C SER A 186 -10.68 7.00 25.29
N PRO A 187 -9.81 7.19 26.30
CA PRO A 187 -9.98 8.20 27.35
C PRO A 187 -10.15 9.64 26.84
N ARG A 188 -9.77 9.92 25.58
CA ARG A 188 -9.86 11.25 24.95
C ARG A 188 -11.02 11.42 23.99
N ALA A 189 -11.70 10.35 23.57
CA ALA A 189 -12.79 10.44 22.58
C ALA A 189 -14.11 10.93 23.19
N ASP A 190 -14.27 10.78 24.51
CA ASP A 190 -15.50 11.13 25.22
C ASP A 190 -15.50 12.56 25.80
N ILE A 191 -14.44 13.34 25.55
CA ILE A 191 -14.35 14.73 26.01
C ILE A 191 -14.30 15.67 24.78
N SER A 192 -15.46 16.27 24.51
CA SER A 192 -15.70 17.41 23.61
C SER A 192 -15.95 17.11 22.11
N PRO A 193 -17.21 17.26 21.64
CA PRO A 193 -17.57 17.39 20.24
C PRO A 193 -16.98 18.65 19.55
N ASN A 194 -16.47 19.61 20.33
CA ASN A 194 -16.09 20.95 19.85
C ASN A 194 -14.57 21.17 19.88
N SER A 195 -13.79 20.27 19.28
CA SER A 195 -12.44 20.66 18.84
C SER A 195 -12.57 21.39 17.49
N PRO A 196 -12.09 22.66 17.38
CA PRO A 196 -12.21 23.45 16.15
C PRO A 196 -11.65 22.68 14.96
N PRO A 197 -12.22 22.83 13.75
CA PRO A 197 -11.61 22.28 12.56
C PRO A 197 -10.18 22.82 12.46
N LYS A 198 -9.18 21.92 12.53
CA LYS A 198 -7.80 22.30 12.24
C LYS A 198 -7.81 22.96 10.87
N LYS A 199 -7.35 24.22 10.80
CA LYS A 199 -7.24 24.98 9.56
C LYS A 199 -6.55 24.09 8.51
N LYS A 200 -7.24 23.81 7.40
CA LYS A 200 -6.59 23.22 6.20
C LYS A 200 -5.46 24.17 5.81
N LYS A 201 -4.21 23.75 6.05
CA LYS A 201 -3.06 24.60 5.77
C LYS A 201 -2.87 24.71 4.27
N ASN A 202 -2.43 25.88 3.83
CA ASN A 202 -2.26 26.21 2.43
C ASN A 202 -1.18 25.29 1.82
N MET A 203 -1.53 24.52 0.77
CA MET A 203 -0.61 23.62 0.05
C MET A 203 0.72 24.31 -0.32
N LYS A 204 0.67 25.64 -0.54
CA LYS A 204 1.82 26.52 -0.79
C LYS A 204 2.97 26.37 0.22
N ASP A 205 2.68 26.17 1.51
CA ASP A 205 3.70 26.09 2.55
C ASP A 205 4.50 24.77 2.48
N GLN A 206 3.83 23.64 2.23
CA GLN A 206 4.48 22.32 2.25
C GLN A 206 5.49 22.15 1.11
N HIS A 207 5.15 22.58 -0.11
CA HIS A 207 6.11 22.53 -1.23
C HIS A 207 7.35 23.39 -0.99
N ARG A 208 7.19 24.57 -0.37
CA ARG A 208 8.30 25.46 -0.05
C ARG A 208 9.21 24.80 0.98
N THR A 209 8.63 24.26 2.05
CA THR A 209 9.39 23.53 3.09
C THR A 209 10.10 22.31 2.53
N PHE A 210 9.41 21.49 1.72
CA PHE A 210 10.00 20.32 1.08
C PHE A 210 11.17 20.69 0.17
N ARG A 211 11.00 21.71 -0.68
CA ARG A 211 12.07 22.19 -1.56
C ARG A 211 13.29 22.72 -0.79
N ALA A 212 13.06 23.47 0.28
CA ALA A 212 14.12 24.01 1.12
C ALA A 212 14.92 22.92 1.85
N VAL A 213 14.29 21.79 2.21
CA VAL A 213 14.96 20.72 2.96
C VAL A 213 15.68 19.73 2.05
N LYS A 214 15.01 19.24 1.01
CA LYS A 214 15.55 18.19 0.13
C LYS A 214 16.20 18.77 -1.13
N TRP A 215 15.47 19.60 -1.87
CA TRP A 215 15.94 20.11 -3.17
C TRP A 215 17.13 21.07 -3.06
N ALA A 216 17.25 21.81 -1.96
CA ALA A 216 18.39 22.71 -1.74
C ALA A 216 19.68 21.95 -1.36
N LYS A 217 19.58 20.74 -0.81
CA LYS A 217 20.74 19.95 -0.34
C LYS A 217 21.27 18.96 -1.37
N THR A 218 20.40 18.35 -2.19
CA THR A 218 20.80 17.29 -3.14
C THR A 218 20.62 17.69 -4.60
N GLU A 219 20.44 18.99 -4.89
CA GLU A 219 19.99 19.49 -6.20
C GLU A 219 18.70 18.79 -6.67
N GLY A 220 17.91 18.25 -5.74
CA GLY A 220 16.69 17.51 -5.97
C GLY A 220 16.86 16.06 -6.44
N LYS A 221 18.08 15.53 -6.51
CA LYS A 221 18.28 14.10 -6.77
C LYS A 221 17.81 13.33 -5.55
N VAL A 222 17.02 12.29 -5.80
CA VAL A 222 16.62 11.29 -4.81
C VAL A 222 17.26 9.99 -5.26
N GLY A 223 18.02 9.34 -4.37
CA GLY A 223 18.74 8.11 -4.72
C GLY A 223 17.82 7.01 -5.21
N ASN A 224 16.68 6.80 -4.53
CA ASN A 224 15.75 5.68 -4.77
C ASN A 224 16.51 4.34 -4.93
N THR A 225 17.58 4.15 -4.14
CA THR A 225 18.43 2.97 -4.25
C THR A 225 18.08 1.90 -3.23
N HIS A 226 17.30 2.23 -2.21
CA HIS A 226 16.90 1.30 -1.16
C HIS A 226 15.40 1.00 -1.21
N VAL A 227 15.02 -0.22 -0.85
CA VAL A 227 13.61 -0.65 -0.70
C VAL A 227 12.82 0.37 0.15
N TYR A 228 11.65 0.76 -0.34
CA TYR A 228 10.79 1.69 0.35
C TYR A 228 9.90 0.99 1.39
N GLU A 229 10.09 1.37 2.64
CA GLU A 229 9.28 0.96 3.78
C GLU A 229 8.62 2.16 4.47
N PRO A 230 7.28 2.17 4.63
CA PRO A 230 6.59 3.25 5.31
C PRO A 230 7.01 3.39 6.78
N CYS A 231 7.43 4.58 7.19
CA CYS A 231 7.84 4.82 8.57
C CYS A 231 6.64 4.84 9.55
N SER A 232 6.84 4.30 10.76
CA SER A 232 5.81 4.15 11.80
C SER A 232 6.26 4.64 13.19
N HIS A 233 7.44 5.26 13.31
CA HIS A 233 8.00 5.77 14.56
C HIS A 233 7.21 6.96 15.13
N SER A 234 7.41 7.21 16.43
CA SER A 234 6.91 8.41 17.12
C SER A 234 7.80 9.63 16.85
N GLY A 235 7.25 10.83 16.95
CA GLY A 235 7.99 12.08 16.74
C GLY A 235 8.20 12.47 15.27
N PRO A 236 8.98 13.55 15.00
CA PRO A 236 9.26 14.01 13.65
C PRO A 236 10.22 13.08 12.89
N CYS A 237 10.05 12.94 11.58
CA CYS A 237 11.00 12.16 10.76
C CYS A 237 12.39 12.81 10.77
N SER A 238 13.36 12.07 11.29
CA SER A 238 14.77 12.42 11.29
C SER A 238 15.61 11.15 11.50
N ALA A 239 16.93 11.25 11.36
CA ALA A 239 17.82 10.13 11.63
C ALA A 239 17.80 9.76 13.13
N GLU A 240 17.70 10.77 14.02
CA GLU A 240 17.70 10.57 15.47
C GLU A 240 16.44 9.85 15.98
N ASN A 241 15.30 10.02 15.29
CA ASN A 241 14.06 9.32 15.60
C ASN A 241 13.93 7.98 14.85
N ASN A 242 15.04 7.43 14.33
CA ASN A 242 15.09 6.16 13.60
C ASN A 242 14.05 6.08 12.47
N CYS A 243 13.92 7.15 11.67
CA CYS A 243 13.01 7.15 10.55
C CYS A 243 13.53 6.29 9.39
N SER A 244 12.86 5.16 9.12
CA SER A 244 13.19 4.23 8.02
C SER A 244 13.28 4.89 6.64
N CYS A 245 12.56 5.99 6.41
CA CYS A 245 12.67 6.72 5.14
C CYS A 245 13.92 7.61 5.11
N VAL A 246 14.19 8.34 6.19
CA VAL A 246 15.28 9.33 6.21
C VAL A 246 16.65 8.67 6.26
N SER A 247 16.77 7.53 6.94
CA SER A 247 18.03 6.78 7.08
C SER A 247 18.62 6.33 5.74
N VAL A 248 17.78 6.11 4.73
CA VAL A 248 18.16 5.64 3.38
C VAL A 248 17.92 6.69 2.30
N ASP A 249 17.82 7.97 2.68
CA ASP A 249 17.50 9.11 1.80
C ASP A 249 16.19 8.98 0.98
N ASN A 250 15.30 8.07 1.37
CA ASN A 250 13.96 7.95 0.80
C ASN A 250 13.04 9.10 1.26
N LEU A 251 12.01 9.36 0.45
CA LEU A 251 10.97 10.33 0.79
C LEU A 251 9.81 9.64 1.53
N CYS A 252 9.24 10.32 2.51
CA CYS A 252 7.99 9.86 3.10
C CYS A 252 6.85 9.99 2.08
N THR A 253 5.98 8.99 1.98
CA THR A 253 4.82 9.00 1.07
C THR A 253 3.52 9.04 1.87
N LYS A 254 2.37 8.97 1.18
CA LYS A 254 1.05 8.81 1.80
C LYS A 254 0.94 7.59 2.73
N PHE A 255 1.74 6.54 2.51
CA PHE A 255 1.72 5.33 3.32
C PHE A 255 2.42 5.48 4.69
N CYS A 256 3.29 6.49 4.85
CA CYS A 256 3.98 6.74 6.12
C CYS A 256 3.03 7.25 7.21
N ARG A 257 3.29 6.90 8.47
CA ARG A 257 2.49 7.33 9.64
C ARG A 257 2.98 8.62 10.30
N CYS A 258 4.09 9.17 9.82
CA CYS A 258 4.59 10.45 10.29
C CYS A 258 3.53 11.56 10.14
N GLY A 259 3.60 12.58 10.99
CA GLY A 259 2.58 13.64 11.02
C GLY A 259 2.39 14.35 9.67
N GLU A 260 1.22 14.99 9.50
CA GLU A 260 0.88 15.76 8.28
C GLU A 260 1.90 16.88 7.97
N GLN A 261 2.62 17.35 8.99
CA GLN A 261 3.67 18.38 8.87
C GLN A 261 5.07 17.79 8.63
N CYS A 262 5.18 16.51 8.27
CA CYS A 262 6.45 15.89 7.97
C CYS A 262 7.15 16.62 6.81
N LYS A 263 8.33 17.18 7.08
CA LYS A 263 9.14 17.93 6.11
C LYS A 263 9.70 17.06 4.99
N TYR A 264 9.80 15.75 5.23
CA TYR A 264 10.30 14.73 4.30
C TYR A 264 9.19 14.09 3.46
N ARG A 265 7.92 14.45 3.71
CA ARG A 265 6.79 13.91 2.96
C ARG A 265 6.70 14.57 1.60
N PHE A 266 6.70 13.75 0.55
CA PHE A 266 6.59 14.22 -0.82
C PHE A 266 5.24 14.91 -1.04
N PRO A 267 5.20 16.18 -1.48
CA PRO A 267 3.97 16.94 -1.54
C PRO A 267 3.25 16.85 -2.89
N GLY A 268 3.78 16.08 -3.84
CA GLY A 268 3.26 15.99 -5.21
C GLY A 268 3.81 17.08 -6.14
N CYS A 269 3.34 17.10 -7.39
CA CYS A 269 3.66 18.16 -8.35
C CYS A 269 2.53 19.20 -8.48
N ARG A 270 2.88 20.36 -9.05
CA ARG A 270 1.95 21.44 -9.42
C ARG A 270 1.91 21.70 -10.93
N CYS A 271 2.29 20.71 -11.71
CA CYS A 271 2.32 20.85 -13.15
C CYS A 271 0.91 21.02 -13.70
N ALA A 272 0.78 21.78 -14.79
CA ALA A 272 -0.43 21.71 -15.59
C ALA A 272 -0.55 20.31 -16.22
N PRO A 273 -1.78 19.86 -16.53
CA PRO A 273 -1.98 18.54 -17.13
C PRO A 273 -1.21 18.36 -18.44
N GLY A 274 -0.72 17.15 -18.71
CA GLY A 274 0.11 16.83 -19.89
C GLY A 274 1.60 17.14 -19.77
N LEU A 275 2.03 17.99 -18.83
CA LEU A 275 3.42 18.52 -18.80
C LEU A 275 4.42 17.72 -17.95
N CYS A 276 3.99 16.65 -17.29
CA CYS A 276 4.82 15.90 -16.33
C CYS A 276 5.93 15.03 -16.96
N ARG A 277 6.50 15.41 -18.12
CA ARG A 277 7.48 14.63 -18.89
C ARG A 277 8.90 15.18 -18.85
N THR A 278 9.12 16.27 -18.12
CA THR A 278 10.40 16.99 -18.10
C THR A 278 10.89 17.20 -16.68
N LYS A 279 12.17 17.58 -16.56
CA LYS A 279 12.82 17.95 -15.29
C LYS A 279 12.14 19.12 -14.55
N GLN A 280 11.21 19.84 -15.18
CA GLN A 280 10.40 20.86 -14.51
C GLN A 280 9.38 20.25 -13.53
N CYS A 281 8.92 19.02 -13.81
CA CYS A 281 8.06 18.27 -12.90
C CYS A 281 8.89 17.62 -11.79
N GLN A 282 8.52 17.89 -10.53
CA GLN A 282 9.22 17.33 -9.37
C GLN A 282 9.13 15.80 -9.31
N CYS A 283 7.98 15.22 -9.68
CA CYS A 283 7.83 13.76 -9.76
C CYS A 283 8.82 13.18 -10.77
N PHE A 284 8.78 13.69 -12.00
CA PHE A 284 9.63 13.21 -13.08
C PHE A 284 11.12 13.41 -12.77
N TYR A 285 11.49 14.57 -12.21
CA TYR A 285 12.86 14.84 -11.82
C TYR A 285 13.38 13.86 -10.75
N ALA A 286 12.52 13.45 -9.82
CA ALA A 286 12.83 12.45 -8.81
C ALA A 286 12.82 11.01 -9.34
N ASN A 287 12.54 10.77 -10.63
CA ASN A 287 12.22 9.45 -11.19
C ASN A 287 11.02 8.78 -10.50
N TRP A 288 9.98 9.56 -10.19
CA TRP A 288 8.73 9.09 -9.61
C TRP A 288 7.59 9.29 -10.61
N GLU A 289 6.64 8.36 -10.67
CA GLU A 289 5.35 8.63 -11.30
C GLU A 289 4.50 9.59 -10.46
N CYS A 290 3.56 10.27 -11.09
CA CYS A 290 2.62 11.14 -10.40
C CYS A 290 1.61 10.32 -9.61
N ASP A 291 1.62 10.48 -8.29
CA ASP A 291 0.68 9.83 -7.37
C ASP A 291 -0.72 10.47 -7.49
N PRO A 292 -1.79 9.71 -7.80
CA PRO A 292 -3.15 10.23 -7.96
C PRO A 292 -3.74 10.82 -6.67
N ASP A 293 -3.32 10.40 -5.48
CA ASP A 293 -3.82 10.95 -4.21
C ASP A 293 -3.16 12.27 -3.82
N VAL A 294 -1.97 12.54 -4.38
CA VAL A 294 -1.14 13.67 -3.99
C VAL A 294 -1.08 14.73 -5.10
N CYS A 295 -0.88 14.34 -6.36
CA CYS A 295 -0.64 15.25 -7.49
C CYS A 295 -1.95 15.74 -8.12
N LYS A 296 -2.68 16.60 -7.41
CA LYS A 296 -4.00 17.08 -7.86
C LYS A 296 -3.98 18.10 -9.00
N SER A 297 -2.87 18.81 -9.22
CA SER A 297 -2.81 19.85 -10.27
C SER A 297 -2.66 19.31 -11.69
N CYS A 298 -1.91 18.20 -11.85
CA CYS A 298 -1.64 17.64 -13.18
C CYS A 298 -2.76 16.71 -13.68
N LYS A 299 -3.83 16.54 -12.88
CA LYS A 299 -4.96 15.65 -13.16
C LYS A 299 -4.54 14.20 -13.44
N CYS A 300 -3.58 13.68 -12.67
CA CYS A 300 -3.16 12.28 -12.78
C CYS A 300 -4.15 11.29 -12.14
N ASP A 301 -5.18 11.78 -11.44
CA ASP A 301 -6.30 11.01 -10.90
C ASP A 301 -7.49 10.90 -11.85
N VAL A 302 -7.52 11.68 -12.93
CA VAL A 302 -8.57 11.59 -13.95
C VAL A 302 -8.26 10.46 -14.92
N LEU A 303 -9.17 9.50 -15.02
CA LEU A 303 -9.09 8.38 -15.96
C LEU A 303 -9.68 8.79 -17.31
N ASP A 304 -8.91 8.57 -18.37
CA ASP A 304 -9.30 8.53 -19.80
C ASP A 304 -10.48 9.41 -20.22
N ASP A 305 -10.36 10.72 -20.00
CA ASP A 305 -11.26 11.73 -20.55
C ASP A 305 -10.62 12.33 -21.82
N PRO A 306 -11.19 12.10 -23.02
CA PRO A 306 -10.63 12.62 -24.28
C PRO A 306 -10.67 14.16 -24.35
N ASN A 307 -11.50 14.83 -23.54
CA ASN A 307 -11.65 16.28 -23.53
C ASN A 307 -10.67 16.97 -22.57
N VAL A 308 -9.91 16.21 -21.78
CA VAL A 308 -9.01 16.75 -20.78
C VAL A 308 -7.62 16.21 -21.03
N ALA A 309 -6.66 17.11 -21.28
CA ALA A 309 -5.26 16.74 -21.26
C ALA A 309 -4.94 16.05 -19.93
N THR A 310 -4.51 14.79 -19.97
CA THR A 310 -4.20 14.01 -18.78
C THR A 310 -2.70 14.02 -18.47
N CYS A 311 -2.34 13.75 -17.22
CA CYS A 311 -0.94 13.56 -16.85
C CYS A 311 -0.32 12.43 -17.68
N LYS A 312 0.91 12.65 -18.16
CA LYS A 312 1.66 11.65 -18.95
C LYS A 312 2.76 10.92 -18.17
N ASN A 313 2.78 11.08 -16.84
CA ASN A 313 3.74 10.44 -15.94
C ASN A 313 3.01 9.46 -15.00
N VAL A 314 2.22 8.58 -15.61
CA VAL A 314 1.30 7.64 -14.95
C VAL A 314 1.23 6.31 -15.71
N ALA A 315 2.13 6.10 -16.67
CA ALA A 315 2.00 5.05 -17.67
C ALA A 315 2.18 3.66 -17.06
N MET A 316 3.12 3.48 -16.14
CA MET A 316 3.35 2.21 -15.46
C MET A 316 2.22 1.88 -14.48
N GLN A 317 1.76 2.82 -13.65
CA GLN A 317 0.66 2.56 -12.72
C GLN A 317 -0.67 2.27 -13.42
N ARG A 318 -0.86 2.74 -14.66
CA ARG A 318 -2.06 2.48 -15.48
C ARG A 318 -1.89 1.36 -16.49
N GLY A 319 -0.69 0.78 -16.63
CA GLY A 319 -0.42 -0.26 -17.62
C GLY A 319 -0.55 0.21 -19.08
N LEU A 320 -0.24 1.48 -19.38
CA LEU A 320 -0.34 2.07 -20.72
C LEU A 320 0.84 1.66 -21.61
N GLN A 321 1.02 0.35 -21.80
CA GLN A 321 2.09 -0.23 -22.60
C GLN A 321 1.76 -0.12 -24.10
N LYS A 322 2.79 0.00 -24.93
CA LYS A 322 2.70 -0.07 -26.38
C LYS A 322 2.46 -1.51 -26.83
N LYS A 323 1.93 -1.68 -28.03
CA LYS A 323 1.73 -3.00 -28.62
C LYS A 323 3.07 -3.58 -29.11
N LEU A 324 3.38 -4.78 -28.64
CA LEU A 324 4.65 -5.47 -28.89
C LEU A 324 4.40 -6.90 -29.36
N VAL A 325 5.24 -7.37 -30.28
CA VAL A 325 5.18 -8.73 -30.82
C VAL A 325 6.53 -9.43 -30.68
N ILE A 326 6.50 -10.76 -30.54
CA ILE A 326 7.68 -11.62 -30.48
C ILE A 326 7.89 -12.24 -31.86
N ALA A 327 9.09 -12.10 -32.41
CA ALA A 327 9.49 -12.74 -33.66
C ALA A 327 10.97 -13.15 -33.61
N PRO A 328 11.46 -14.01 -34.52
CA PRO A 328 12.88 -14.33 -34.59
C PRO A 328 13.74 -13.07 -34.72
N SER A 329 14.73 -12.92 -33.84
CA SER A 329 15.64 -11.77 -33.83
C SER A 329 16.59 -11.81 -35.02
N GLN A 330 17.00 -10.63 -35.49
CA GLN A 330 18.07 -10.53 -36.48
C GLN A 330 19.47 -10.69 -35.87
N VAL A 331 19.56 -10.77 -34.53
CA VAL A 331 20.81 -10.90 -33.78
C VAL A 331 20.93 -12.30 -33.19
N ALA A 332 20.01 -12.70 -32.30
CA ALA A 332 20.04 -14.00 -31.65
C ALA A 332 18.67 -14.39 -31.08
N GLY A 333 18.26 -15.64 -31.32
CA GLY A 333 17.06 -16.22 -30.71
C GLY A 333 15.79 -15.43 -31.06
N TRP A 334 15.01 -15.11 -30.03
CA TRP A 334 13.79 -14.31 -30.14
C TRP A 334 14.08 -12.83 -29.89
N GLY A 335 13.37 -11.96 -30.61
CA GLY A 335 13.39 -10.51 -30.44
C GLY A 335 12.00 -9.97 -30.09
N CYS A 336 11.97 -8.74 -29.59
CA CYS A 336 10.76 -7.99 -29.33
C CYS A 336 10.65 -6.86 -30.36
N PHE A 337 9.48 -6.69 -31.00
CA PHE A 337 9.27 -5.74 -32.09
C PHE A 337 8.09 -4.83 -31.78
N ALA A 338 8.16 -3.57 -32.21
CA ALA A 338 7.07 -2.63 -32.08
C ALA A 338 5.95 -2.95 -33.10
N GLU A 339 4.69 -2.95 -32.69
CA GLU A 339 3.54 -3.13 -33.59
C GLU A 339 2.93 -1.79 -34.05
N GLU A 340 3.36 -0.69 -33.43
CA GLU A 340 2.93 0.67 -33.71
C GLU A 340 4.11 1.64 -33.68
N ASP A 341 3.94 2.83 -34.26
CA ASP A 341 4.95 3.89 -34.19
C ASP A 341 5.07 4.44 -32.75
N ILE A 342 6.30 4.64 -32.30
CA ILE A 342 6.62 5.09 -30.94
C ILE A 342 7.48 6.34 -31.00
N GLU A 343 7.02 7.41 -30.37
CA GLU A 343 7.76 8.67 -30.30
C GLU A 343 8.97 8.59 -29.37
N LYS A 344 9.93 9.50 -29.56
CA LYS A 344 11.09 9.61 -28.65
C LYS A 344 10.63 9.91 -27.22
N ASN A 345 11.22 9.19 -26.26
CA ASN A 345 10.93 9.23 -24.81
C ASN A 345 9.56 8.68 -24.40
N ASP A 346 8.75 8.13 -25.33
CA ASP A 346 7.52 7.45 -24.94
C ASP A 346 7.84 6.21 -24.10
N PHE A 347 6.97 5.95 -23.13
CA PHE A 347 6.94 4.69 -22.40
C PHE A 347 6.51 3.57 -23.35
N ILE A 348 7.29 2.49 -23.38
CA ILE A 348 7.05 1.32 -24.21
C ILE A 348 6.38 0.23 -23.38
N SER A 349 7.07 -0.23 -22.34
CA SER A 349 6.58 -1.29 -21.47
C SER A 349 7.31 -1.25 -20.13
N GLU A 350 6.68 -1.76 -19.09
CA GLU A 350 7.42 -2.12 -17.88
C GLU A 350 8.17 -3.43 -18.13
N TYR A 351 9.35 -3.60 -17.55
CA TYR A 351 10.05 -4.88 -17.50
C TYR A 351 9.58 -5.67 -16.28
N CYS A 352 8.65 -6.60 -16.46
CA CYS A 352 8.05 -7.37 -15.38
C CYS A 352 8.76 -8.71 -15.17
N GLY A 353 8.85 -9.14 -13.90
CA GLY A 353 9.36 -10.46 -13.53
C GLY A 353 9.13 -10.78 -12.06
N GLU A 354 9.70 -11.88 -11.58
CA GLU A 354 9.73 -12.19 -10.15
C GLU A 354 10.67 -11.21 -9.42
N VAL A 355 10.21 -10.54 -8.37
CA VAL A 355 11.09 -9.70 -7.55
C VAL A 355 11.75 -10.59 -6.50
N ILE A 356 13.06 -10.71 -6.57
CA ILE A 356 13.88 -11.60 -5.72
C ILE A 356 14.98 -10.80 -5.01
N SER A 357 15.48 -11.32 -3.90
CA SER A 357 16.63 -10.72 -3.21
C SER A 357 17.92 -10.86 -4.03
N HIS A 358 18.91 -10.04 -3.70
CA HIS A 358 20.24 -10.14 -4.29
C HIS A 358 20.83 -11.57 -4.15
N ASP A 359 20.76 -12.18 -2.96
CA ASP A 359 21.28 -13.54 -2.71
C ASP A 359 20.62 -14.61 -3.60
N GLU A 360 19.30 -14.54 -3.78
CA GLU A 360 18.59 -15.46 -4.67
C GLU A 360 18.96 -15.21 -6.13
N SER A 361 19.18 -13.96 -6.52
CA SER A 361 19.64 -13.60 -7.86
C SER A 361 21.04 -14.15 -8.15
N GLU A 362 21.97 -14.12 -7.19
CA GLU A 362 23.30 -14.73 -7.33
C GLU A 362 23.21 -16.24 -7.45
N ARG A 363 22.36 -16.87 -6.62
CA ARG A 363 22.14 -18.32 -6.66
C ARG A 363 21.60 -18.77 -8.01
N ARG A 364 20.60 -18.06 -8.56
CA ARG A 364 20.04 -18.31 -9.90
C ARG A 364 21.05 -17.97 -11.00
N GLY A 365 21.78 -16.87 -10.86
CA GLY A 365 22.79 -16.36 -11.79
C GLY A 365 23.89 -17.38 -12.10
N LYS A 366 24.37 -18.13 -11.09
CA LYS A 366 25.35 -19.22 -11.29
C LYS A 366 24.88 -20.30 -12.29
N ILE A 367 23.57 -20.54 -12.38
CA ILE A 367 22.98 -21.48 -13.33
C ILE A 367 22.82 -20.79 -14.69
N TYR A 368 22.32 -19.54 -14.70
CA TYR A 368 22.08 -18.75 -15.89
C TYR A 368 23.36 -18.44 -16.68
N ASP A 369 24.47 -18.21 -15.99
CA ASP A 369 25.79 -18.01 -16.60
C ASP A 369 26.27 -19.26 -17.35
N LYS A 370 25.98 -20.46 -16.82
CA LYS A 370 26.29 -21.74 -17.50
C LYS A 370 25.41 -21.93 -18.73
N LEU A 371 24.15 -21.53 -18.64
CA LEU A 371 23.19 -21.55 -19.75
C LEU A 371 23.41 -20.40 -20.75
N LYS A 372 24.27 -19.44 -20.42
CA LYS A 372 24.54 -18.21 -21.20
C LYS A 372 23.28 -17.41 -21.53
N CYS A 373 22.28 -17.45 -20.65
CA CYS A 373 21.00 -16.78 -20.82
C CYS A 373 20.50 -16.32 -19.45
N SER A 374 20.41 -15.01 -19.26
CA SER A 374 19.98 -14.39 -18.00
C SER A 374 18.94 -13.31 -18.28
N TYR A 375 17.88 -13.29 -17.48
CA TYR A 375 16.84 -12.27 -17.47
C TYR A 375 16.79 -11.52 -16.14
N LEU A 376 17.94 -11.46 -15.44
CA LEU A 376 18.11 -10.71 -14.20
C LEU A 376 18.31 -9.23 -14.51
N PHE A 377 17.50 -8.38 -13.90
CA PHE A 377 17.54 -6.93 -14.03
C PHE A 377 17.60 -6.30 -12.64
N GLY A 378 18.70 -5.60 -12.31
CA GLY A 378 18.86 -4.92 -11.03
C GLY A 378 17.79 -3.85 -10.80
N LEU A 379 17.06 -3.95 -9.69
CA LEU A 379 15.95 -3.03 -9.38
C LEU A 379 16.41 -1.93 -8.43
N ASN A 380 17.09 -2.31 -7.35
CA ASN A 380 17.64 -1.44 -6.32
C ASN A 380 18.76 -2.21 -5.58
N ASP A 381 19.28 -1.68 -4.48
CA ASP A 381 20.44 -2.24 -3.76
C ASP A 381 20.14 -3.60 -3.12
N GLU A 382 18.87 -3.92 -2.85
CA GLU A 382 18.46 -5.16 -2.19
C GLU A 382 17.75 -6.18 -3.11
N MET A 383 17.12 -5.71 -4.18
CA MET A 383 16.18 -6.48 -5.00
C MET A 383 16.56 -6.49 -6.49
N VAL A 384 16.21 -7.60 -7.14
CA VAL A 384 16.42 -7.86 -8.56
C VAL A 384 15.11 -8.36 -9.16
N VAL A 385 14.80 -7.96 -10.39
CA VAL A 385 13.69 -8.52 -11.18
C VAL A 385 14.24 -9.66 -12.03
N ASP A 386 13.69 -10.86 -11.87
CA ASP A 386 14.00 -12.04 -12.67
C ASP A 386 12.84 -12.38 -13.59
N ALA A 387 12.98 -12.06 -14.88
CA ALA A 387 11.96 -12.39 -15.87
C ALA A 387 12.06 -13.83 -16.39
N THR A 388 12.97 -14.68 -15.88
CA THR A 388 13.26 -16.01 -16.45
C THR A 388 12.03 -16.91 -16.47
N ARG A 389 11.33 -17.02 -15.34
CA ARG A 389 10.16 -17.92 -15.16
C ARG A 389 8.83 -17.25 -15.46
N LYS A 390 8.68 -15.99 -15.02
CA LYS A 390 7.48 -15.16 -15.21
C LYS A 390 7.94 -13.80 -15.69
N GLY A 391 7.27 -13.24 -16.68
CA GLY A 391 7.58 -11.92 -17.22
C GLY A 391 6.64 -11.57 -18.36
N ASN A 392 6.86 -10.43 -19.00
CA ASN A 392 6.06 -9.94 -20.13
C ASN A 392 6.90 -9.84 -21.41
N VAL A 393 6.25 -9.49 -22.53
CA VAL A 393 6.82 -9.51 -23.89
C VAL A 393 8.15 -8.75 -24.02
N ILE A 394 8.32 -7.63 -23.30
CA ILE A 394 9.55 -6.83 -23.39
C ILE A 394 10.81 -7.59 -22.91
N ARG A 395 10.67 -8.72 -22.19
CA ARG A 395 11.81 -9.57 -21.80
C ARG A 395 12.63 -10.10 -22.99
N PHE A 396 12.05 -10.12 -24.19
CA PHE A 396 12.69 -10.56 -25.43
C PHE A 396 13.42 -9.44 -26.17
N ALA A 397 13.37 -8.19 -25.71
CA ALA A 397 14.15 -7.11 -26.30
C ALA A 397 15.64 -7.34 -26.04
N ASN A 398 16.43 -7.42 -27.09
CA ASN A 398 17.82 -7.85 -27.03
C ASN A 398 18.78 -6.76 -26.57
N HIS A 399 20.01 -7.15 -26.23
CA HIS A 399 21.07 -6.20 -25.93
C HIS A 399 21.58 -5.50 -27.20
N SER A 400 21.86 -4.19 -27.10
CA SER A 400 22.68 -3.46 -28.06
C SER A 400 23.52 -2.38 -27.37
N LYS A 401 24.73 -2.11 -27.88
CA LYS A 401 25.58 -0.97 -27.47
C LYS A 401 25.09 0.37 -28.02
N ASP A 402 24.33 0.33 -29.12
CA ASP A 402 23.60 1.48 -29.68
C ASP A 402 22.10 1.16 -29.74
N PRO A 403 21.42 1.11 -28.58
CA PRO A 403 20.03 0.69 -28.51
C PRO A 403 19.06 1.81 -28.89
N ASN A 404 17.89 1.42 -29.40
CA ASN A 404 16.76 2.33 -29.64
C ASN A 404 15.88 2.53 -28.40
N CYS A 405 16.06 1.75 -27.32
CA CYS A 405 15.38 1.90 -26.04
C CYS A 405 16.36 2.20 -24.88
N MET A 406 15.82 2.77 -23.80
CA MET A 406 16.49 2.95 -22.52
C MET A 406 15.64 2.39 -21.40
N ALA A 407 16.27 1.78 -20.41
CA ALA A 407 15.62 1.34 -19.19
C ALA A 407 15.86 2.36 -18.07
N LYS A 408 14.86 2.59 -17.23
CA LYS A 408 14.95 3.45 -16.04
C LYS A 408 14.10 2.89 -14.92
N VAL A 409 14.64 2.88 -13.71
CA VAL A 409 13.88 2.55 -12.51
C VAL A 409 13.12 3.78 -12.05
N PHE A 410 11.83 3.61 -11.81
CA PHE A 410 10.94 4.62 -11.26
C PHE A 410 10.36 4.15 -9.94
N MET A 411 10.13 5.10 -9.04
CA MET A 411 9.25 4.89 -7.90
C MET A 411 7.80 5.13 -8.32
N VAL A 412 6.96 4.12 -8.15
CA VAL A 412 5.54 4.13 -8.55
C VAL A 412 4.70 3.71 -7.36
N ASN A 413 4.05 4.68 -6.70
CA ASN A 413 3.25 4.43 -5.49
C ASN A 413 3.99 3.60 -4.40
N GLY A 414 5.29 3.88 -4.21
CA GLY A 414 6.14 3.20 -3.23
C GLY A 414 6.87 1.97 -3.76
N ASP A 415 6.56 1.50 -4.97
CA ASP A 415 7.21 0.35 -5.59
C ASP A 415 8.27 0.80 -6.60
N HIS A 416 9.46 0.19 -6.54
CA HIS A 416 10.44 0.33 -7.62
C HIS A 416 9.97 -0.48 -8.81
N ARG A 417 9.91 0.13 -10.00
CA ARG A 417 9.48 -0.52 -11.24
C ARG A 417 10.41 -0.10 -12.38
N ILE A 418 10.73 -1.04 -13.27
CA ILE A 418 11.62 -0.80 -14.41
C ILE A 418 10.77 -0.41 -15.61
N GLY A 419 10.86 0.84 -16.06
CA GLY A 419 10.24 1.31 -17.29
C GLY A 419 11.21 1.26 -18.46
N ILE A 420 10.75 0.76 -19.61
CA ILE A 420 11.45 0.81 -20.89
C ILE A 420 10.86 1.95 -21.72
N PHE A 421 11.73 2.83 -22.22
CA PHE A 421 11.36 4.05 -22.94
C PHE A 421 12.12 4.15 -24.27
N ALA A 422 11.54 4.80 -25.26
CA ALA A 422 12.21 5.03 -26.54
C ALA A 422 13.33 6.08 -26.44
N ARG A 423 14.52 5.81 -27.00
CA ARG A 423 15.64 6.77 -27.10
C ARG A 423 15.56 7.65 -28.34
N ARG A 424 14.89 7.17 -29.38
CA ARG A 424 14.61 7.84 -30.65
C ARG A 424 13.20 7.44 -31.11
N PRO A 425 12.62 8.08 -32.13
CA PRO A 425 11.43 7.55 -32.79
C PRO A 425 11.69 6.12 -33.30
N ILE A 426 10.69 5.24 -33.17
CA ILE A 426 10.72 3.84 -33.58
C ILE A 426 9.50 3.60 -34.46
N VAL A 427 9.71 3.05 -35.66
CA VAL A 427 8.65 2.72 -36.61
C VAL A 427 8.10 1.33 -36.32
N ALA A 428 6.82 1.11 -36.60
CA ALA A 428 6.22 -0.22 -36.55
C ALA A 428 7.06 -1.26 -37.32
N GLY A 429 7.25 -2.43 -36.72
CA GLY A 429 8.08 -3.52 -37.24
C GLY A 429 9.56 -3.45 -36.86
N GLU A 430 10.04 -2.36 -36.23
CA GLU A 430 11.42 -2.29 -35.74
C GLU A 430 11.65 -3.18 -34.51
N GLU A 431 12.80 -3.88 -34.48
CA GLU A 431 13.25 -4.64 -33.31
C GLU A 431 13.73 -3.70 -32.20
N LEU A 432 13.32 -3.99 -30.96
CA LEU A 432 13.64 -3.23 -29.77
C LEU A 432 14.89 -3.78 -29.10
N PHE A 433 15.78 -2.86 -28.73
CA PHE A 433 17.01 -3.17 -28.02
C PHE A 433 17.22 -2.18 -26.87
N PHE A 434 17.79 -2.65 -25.76
CA PHE A 434 18.26 -1.79 -24.68
C PHE A 434 19.64 -2.23 -24.19
N ASP A 435 20.36 -1.33 -23.53
CA ASP A 435 21.66 -1.65 -22.94
C ASP A 435 21.45 -2.47 -21.67
N TYR A 436 22.08 -3.64 -21.60
CA TYR A 436 21.97 -4.56 -20.46
C TYR A 436 22.92 -4.16 -19.34
N SER A 437 23.78 -3.16 -19.56
CA SER A 437 24.75 -2.67 -18.58
C SER A 437 25.62 -3.81 -18.01
N TYR A 438 26.01 -4.76 -18.88
CA TYR A 438 26.90 -5.86 -18.52
C TYR A 438 28.14 -5.30 -17.82
N ASN A 439 28.54 -5.92 -16.72
CA ASN A 439 29.80 -5.57 -16.07
C ASN A 439 30.99 -5.95 -16.97
N SER A 440 32.18 -5.41 -16.68
CA SER A 440 33.38 -5.59 -17.51
C SER A 440 33.71 -7.07 -17.78
N TYR A 441 33.44 -7.96 -16.84
CA TYR A 441 33.64 -9.41 -17.00
C TYR A 441 32.63 -10.04 -17.97
N GLN A 442 31.36 -9.67 -17.89
CA GLN A 442 30.31 -10.16 -18.77
C GLN A 442 30.49 -9.64 -20.20
N GLN A 443 30.94 -8.39 -20.37
CA GLN A 443 31.22 -7.81 -21.69
C GLN A 443 32.29 -8.58 -22.48
N VAL A 444 33.24 -9.21 -21.81
CA VAL A 444 34.31 -10.01 -22.45
C VAL A 444 33.82 -11.40 -22.88
N LYS A 445 32.82 -11.96 -22.19
CA LYS A 445 32.32 -13.32 -22.45
C LYS A 445 31.20 -13.40 -23.48
N VAL A 446 30.45 -12.32 -23.67
CA VAL A 446 29.34 -12.27 -24.62
C VAL A 446 29.88 -11.86 -25.99
N LYS A 447 29.85 -12.77 -26.98
CA LYS A 447 30.11 -12.43 -28.39
C LYS A 447 28.91 -11.64 -28.91
N PHE A 448 29.02 -10.32 -28.95
CA PHE A 448 28.01 -9.45 -29.54
C PHE A 448 28.06 -9.53 -31.07
N VAL A 449 26.95 -9.90 -31.71
CA VAL A 449 26.79 -9.70 -33.15
C VAL A 449 26.23 -8.29 -33.32
N SER A 450 27.10 -7.33 -33.64
CA SER A 450 26.63 -5.99 -33.97
C SER A 450 25.86 -6.03 -35.28
N LYS A 451 24.64 -5.52 -35.27
CA LYS A 451 23.96 -5.16 -36.51
C LYS A 451 24.68 -3.93 -37.06
N GLU A 452 25.61 -4.12 -38.00
CA GLU A 452 26.14 -3.00 -38.78
C GLU A 452 24.96 -2.37 -39.51
N ARG A 453 24.61 -1.13 -39.16
CA ARG A 453 23.71 -0.36 -40.03
C ARG A 453 24.48 -0.14 -41.34
N PRO A 454 23.89 -0.40 -42.52
CA PRO A 454 24.49 0.11 -43.74
C PRO A 454 24.65 1.63 -43.56
N LYS A 455 25.87 2.13 -43.76
CA LYS A 455 26.14 3.57 -43.74
C LYS A 455 25.23 4.25 -44.79
N PRO A 456 24.70 5.44 -44.50
CA PRO A 456 23.80 6.15 -45.41
C PRO A 456 24.45 6.44 -46.76
#